data_AF-A0A2T1HY77-F1
#
_entry.id   AF-A0A2T1HY77-F1
#
_cell.length_a   1.000
_cell.length_b   1.000
_cell.length_c   1.000
_cell.angle_alpha   90.00
_cell.angle_beta   90.00
_cell.angle_gamma   90.00
#
_symmetry.space_group_name_H-M   'P 1'
#
loop_
_entity.id
_entity.type
_entity.pdbx_description
1 polymer ?
#
loop_
_entity_poly.entity_id
_entity_poly.type
_entity_poly.pdbx_seq_one_letter_code
_entity_poly.pdbx_strand_id
1 'polypeptide(L)'
;MGKPITQFQMSPLPSAAKPLPLVPRSMDEAMTLAKAVVASRMAPKGLETPEACMVAILHGLEVGLTPLMALQRIAVIDGRPTIWGDAALALVRSSGQCRLIKEWVQGEGPDDWTACCAVQRRSEPEALTRQFSVADAKQAGLWGQPGPWSGYPRRMLQMRARAFALRDGFADVLGGLYLREEFEDRADLGDAQTARHAQQALELDASEHHSPVQPFASGSTDGRPPLPPERPRRARGGWTRLRAPREAIRLRAPPPPLFEALGEEARESAQSVEPPLPDEAVVQLYDDALACAADASTLAEVEEEFSARLGGLSREALAAAGGVRERHHERVRRLEAGG
;
A
#
# COMPACT_ATOMS: atom_id res chain seq x y z
N MET A 1 60.11 3.98 -33.50
CA MET A 1 59.28 5.15 -33.14
C MET A 1 57.81 4.75 -33.26
N GLY A 2 57.20 4.25 -32.18
CA GLY A 2 55.76 3.98 -32.12
C GLY A 2 55.06 5.22 -31.56
N LYS A 3 54.03 5.71 -32.24
CA LYS A 3 53.20 6.82 -31.75
C LYS A 3 52.42 6.35 -30.50
N PRO A 4 52.33 7.16 -29.42
CA PRO A 4 51.51 6.79 -28.27
C PRO A 4 50.03 6.79 -28.67
N ILE A 5 49.34 5.72 -28.27
CA ILE A 5 47.89 5.57 -28.39
C ILE A 5 47.26 6.57 -27.43
N THR A 6 46.58 7.59 -27.97
CA THR A 6 45.79 8.53 -27.18
C THR A 6 44.68 7.75 -26.47
N GLN A 7 44.79 7.58 -25.16
CA GLN A 7 43.71 7.07 -24.32
C GLN A 7 42.55 8.06 -24.38
N PHE A 8 41.44 7.66 -24.99
CA PHE A 8 40.17 8.34 -24.82
C PHE A 8 39.74 8.15 -23.35
N GLN A 9 39.88 9.20 -22.54
CA GLN A 9 39.21 9.27 -21.24
C GLN A 9 37.69 9.29 -21.51
N MET A 10 37.03 8.18 -21.24
CA MET A 10 35.57 8.18 -21.13
C MET A 10 35.20 8.93 -19.85
N SER A 11 34.68 10.15 -19.98
CA SER A 11 34.05 10.84 -18.87
C SER A 11 32.92 9.96 -18.30
N PRO A 12 32.77 9.85 -16.97
CA PRO A 12 31.66 9.11 -16.39
C PRO A 12 30.35 9.79 -16.82
N LEU A 13 29.48 9.02 -17.47
CA LEU A 13 28.13 9.49 -17.80
C LEU A 13 27.45 9.95 -16.49
N PRO A 14 26.78 11.11 -16.47
CA PRO A 14 25.99 11.52 -15.31
C PRO A 14 25.04 10.37 -14.95
N SER A 15 24.99 10.02 -13.67
CA SER A 15 24.12 8.96 -13.15
C SER A 15 22.72 9.19 -13.72
N ALA A 16 22.28 8.32 -14.62
CA ALA A 16 21.05 8.54 -15.35
C ALA A 16 19.90 8.64 -14.34
N ALA A 17 19.24 9.81 -14.30
CA ALA A 17 18.06 10.02 -13.49
C ALA A 17 17.07 8.87 -13.75
N LYS A 18 16.56 8.25 -12.68
CA LYS A 18 15.59 7.15 -12.81
C LYS A 18 14.40 7.65 -13.64
N PRO A 19 14.00 6.94 -14.71
CA PRO A 19 12.90 7.39 -15.55
C PRO A 19 11.64 7.54 -14.71
N LEU A 20 10.95 8.67 -14.87
CA LEU A 20 9.69 8.93 -14.17
C LEU A 20 8.61 7.96 -14.68
N PRO A 21 7.92 7.24 -13.80
CA PRO A 21 6.84 6.35 -14.20
C PRO A 21 5.64 7.16 -14.69
N LEU A 22 4.91 6.62 -15.68
CA LEU A 22 3.60 7.14 -16.04
C LEU A 22 2.62 6.81 -14.90
N VAL A 23 2.17 7.84 -14.18
CA VAL A 23 1.21 7.71 -13.07
C VAL A 23 -0.13 8.31 -13.49
N PRO A 24 -1.24 7.55 -13.44
CA PRO A 24 -2.56 8.08 -13.77
C PRO A 24 -2.99 9.13 -12.74
N ARG A 25 -3.58 10.23 -13.20
CA ARG A 25 -4.05 11.34 -12.35
C ARG A 25 -5.55 11.33 -12.09
N SER A 26 -6.27 10.40 -12.73
CA SER A 26 -7.71 10.24 -12.61
C SER A 26 -8.10 8.76 -12.66
N MET A 27 -9.30 8.45 -12.16
CA MET A 27 -9.88 7.11 -12.24
C MET A 27 -10.03 6.65 -13.70
N ASP A 28 -10.35 7.57 -14.62
CA ASP A 28 -10.52 7.26 -16.04
C ASP A 28 -9.18 6.91 -16.72
N GLU A 29 -8.10 7.61 -16.37
CA GLU A 29 -6.74 7.27 -16.82
C GLU A 29 -6.30 5.91 -16.28
N ALA A 30 -6.53 5.65 -14.98
CA ALA A 30 -6.21 4.37 -14.35
C ALA A 30 -7.00 3.22 -15.00
N MET A 31 -8.29 3.42 -15.27
CA MET A 31 -9.14 2.45 -15.97
C MET A 31 -8.68 2.23 -17.42
N THR A 32 -8.23 3.27 -18.11
CA THR A 32 -7.68 3.15 -19.47
C THR A 32 -6.41 2.31 -19.48
N LEU A 33 -5.49 2.56 -18.53
CA LEU A 33 -4.29 1.75 -18.35
C LEU A 33 -4.64 0.29 -18.04
N ALA A 34 -5.58 0.06 -17.12
CA ALA A 34 -6.02 -1.28 -16.74
C ALA A 34 -6.64 -2.05 -17.93
N LYS A 35 -7.49 -1.39 -18.73
CA LYS A 35 -8.04 -1.98 -19.96
C LYS A 35 -6.95 -2.36 -20.95
N ALA A 36 -5.93 -1.52 -21.11
CA ALA A 36 -4.81 -1.81 -22.01
C ALA A 36 -4.03 -3.06 -21.56
N VAL A 37 -3.77 -3.20 -20.25
CA VAL A 37 -3.07 -4.36 -19.65
C VAL A 37 -3.86 -5.66 -19.84
N VAL A 38 -5.18 -5.62 -19.65
CA VAL A 38 -6.04 -6.79 -19.84
C VAL A 38 -6.12 -7.15 -21.34
N ALA A 39 -6.31 -6.16 -22.21
CA ALA A 39 -6.39 -6.37 -23.66
C ALA A 39 -5.08 -6.94 -24.24
N SER A 40 -3.92 -6.55 -23.70
CA SER A 40 -2.62 -7.08 -24.10
C SER A 40 -2.31 -8.48 -23.54
N ARG A 41 -3.20 -9.04 -22.70
CA ARG A 41 -3.00 -10.31 -21.99
C ARG A 41 -1.74 -10.31 -21.10
N MET A 42 -1.39 -9.13 -20.58
CA MET A 42 -0.29 -8.98 -19.62
C MET A 42 -0.77 -8.92 -18.17
N ALA A 43 -2.09 -8.96 -17.94
CA ALA A 43 -2.68 -9.03 -16.61
C ALA A 43 -2.22 -10.30 -15.87
N PRO A 44 -1.66 -10.18 -14.65
CA PRO A 44 -1.30 -11.33 -13.83
C PRO A 44 -2.53 -12.14 -13.38
N LYS A 45 -2.27 -13.37 -12.94
CA LYS A 45 -3.31 -14.26 -12.40
C LYS A 45 -4.00 -13.60 -11.19
N GLY A 46 -5.33 -13.60 -11.18
CA GLY A 46 -6.17 -12.96 -10.18
C GLY A 46 -6.49 -11.48 -10.47
N LEU A 47 -5.96 -10.91 -11.55
CA LEU A 47 -6.22 -9.53 -11.99
C LEU A 47 -6.77 -9.48 -13.43
N GLU A 48 -7.54 -10.48 -13.85
CA GLU A 48 -7.97 -10.65 -15.24
C GLU A 48 -8.99 -9.60 -15.72
N THR A 49 -9.58 -8.82 -14.81
CA THR A 49 -10.54 -7.75 -15.16
C THR A 49 -9.90 -6.37 -15.06
N PRO A 50 -10.31 -5.39 -15.91
CA PRO A 50 -9.84 -4.02 -15.80
C PRO A 50 -10.10 -3.41 -14.42
N GLU A 51 -11.20 -3.76 -13.79
CA GLU A 51 -11.55 -3.30 -12.44
C GLU A 51 -10.57 -3.85 -11.40
N ALA A 52 -10.20 -5.13 -11.47
CA ALA A 52 -9.23 -5.72 -10.56
C ALA A 52 -7.83 -5.11 -10.76
N CYS A 53 -7.40 -4.95 -12.02
CA CYS A 53 -6.17 -4.25 -12.36
C CYS A 53 -6.15 -2.81 -11.81
N MET A 54 -7.24 -2.06 -11.98
CA MET A 54 -7.35 -0.69 -11.47
C MET A 54 -7.25 -0.66 -9.94
N VAL A 55 -7.96 -1.54 -9.25
CA VAL A 55 -7.88 -1.63 -7.78
C VAL A 55 -6.46 -1.95 -7.31
N ALA A 56 -5.76 -2.86 -7.98
CA ALA A 56 -4.37 -3.18 -7.69
C ALA A 56 -3.43 -1.98 -7.91
N ILE A 57 -3.61 -1.24 -9.01
CA ILE A 57 -2.86 -0.01 -9.31
C ILE A 57 -3.06 1.02 -8.20
N LEU A 58 -4.30 1.29 -7.81
CA LEU A 58 -4.62 2.30 -6.79
C LEU A 58 -4.01 1.91 -5.43
N HIS A 59 -4.17 0.67 -5.00
CA HIS A 59 -3.55 0.21 -3.75
C HIS A 59 -2.02 0.27 -3.81
N GLY A 60 -1.42 -0.05 -4.96
CA GLY A 60 0.02 0.07 -5.13
C GLY A 60 0.48 1.52 -5.03
N LEU A 61 -0.24 2.46 -5.65
CA LEU A 61 0.08 3.89 -5.58
C LEU A 61 0.04 4.41 -4.13
N GLU A 62 -0.95 3.98 -3.33
CA GLU A 62 -1.06 4.34 -1.91
C GLU A 62 0.17 3.91 -1.09
N VAL A 63 0.78 2.76 -1.40
CA VAL A 63 2.00 2.27 -0.73
C VAL A 63 3.30 2.66 -1.44
N GLY A 64 3.24 3.56 -2.43
CA GLY A 64 4.40 4.09 -3.14
C GLY A 64 4.95 3.21 -4.27
N LEU A 65 4.19 2.22 -4.74
CA LEU A 65 4.51 1.47 -5.95
C LEU A 65 4.05 2.20 -7.21
N THR A 66 4.86 2.10 -8.26
CA THR A 66 4.43 2.59 -9.59
C THR A 66 3.32 1.70 -10.16
N PRO A 67 2.44 2.19 -11.06
CA PRO A 67 1.29 1.43 -11.54
C PRO A 67 1.64 0.05 -12.12
N LEU A 68 2.71 -0.04 -12.90
CA LEU A 68 3.15 -1.31 -13.48
C LEU A 68 3.79 -2.24 -12.44
N MET A 69 4.49 -1.69 -11.45
CA MET A 69 4.98 -2.48 -10.32
C MET A 69 3.81 -2.99 -9.47
N ALA A 70 2.80 -2.16 -9.23
CA ALA A 70 1.61 -2.51 -8.47
C ALA A 70 0.92 -3.74 -9.04
N LEU A 71 0.73 -3.80 -10.36
CA LEU A 71 0.12 -4.96 -11.02
C LEU A 71 0.89 -6.26 -10.77
N GLN A 72 2.21 -6.22 -10.69
CA GLN A 72 3.03 -7.41 -10.42
C GLN A 72 3.13 -7.75 -8.93
N ARG A 73 2.99 -6.75 -8.05
CA ARG A 73 3.33 -6.83 -6.62
C ARG A 73 2.12 -6.81 -5.68
N ILE A 74 0.95 -6.44 -6.18
CA ILE A 74 -0.33 -6.54 -5.48
C ILE A 74 -1.09 -7.74 -6.01
N ALA A 75 -1.63 -8.54 -5.10
CA ALA A 75 -2.49 -9.68 -5.41
C ALA A 75 -3.84 -9.51 -4.70
N VAL A 76 -4.95 -9.77 -5.40
CA VAL A 76 -6.30 -9.71 -4.81
C VAL A 76 -6.77 -11.13 -4.53
N ILE A 77 -7.03 -11.46 -3.27
CA ILE A 77 -7.50 -12.79 -2.84
C ILE A 77 -8.75 -12.62 -2.01
N ASP A 78 -9.81 -13.34 -2.36
CA ASP A 78 -11.11 -13.25 -1.69
C ASP A 78 -11.60 -11.80 -1.53
N GLY A 79 -11.38 -10.99 -2.58
CA GLY A 79 -11.73 -9.57 -2.60
C GLY A 79 -10.84 -8.66 -1.75
N ARG A 80 -9.71 -9.17 -1.22
CA ARG A 80 -8.78 -8.41 -0.38
C ARG A 80 -7.46 -8.17 -1.11
N PRO A 81 -7.01 -6.91 -1.24
CA PRO A 81 -5.68 -6.61 -1.76
C PRO A 81 -4.61 -7.01 -0.73
N THR A 82 -3.57 -7.66 -1.23
CA THR A 82 -2.40 -8.13 -0.49
C THR A 82 -1.16 -7.77 -1.28
N ILE A 83 0.00 -7.72 -0.60
CA ILE A 83 1.29 -7.41 -1.22
C ILE A 83 2.21 -8.63 -1.18
N TRP A 84 2.96 -8.88 -2.23
CA TRP A 84 3.99 -9.93 -2.21
C TRP A 84 5.11 -9.58 -1.22
N GLY A 85 5.63 -10.56 -0.49
CA GLY A 85 6.59 -10.31 0.59
C GLY A 85 7.92 -9.72 0.14
N ASP A 86 8.31 -9.88 -1.11
CA ASP A 86 9.49 -9.23 -1.68
C ASP A 86 9.25 -7.73 -1.95
N ALA A 87 8.05 -7.36 -2.39
CA ALA A 87 7.65 -5.97 -2.54
C ALA A 87 7.52 -5.28 -1.18
N ALA A 88 6.92 -5.94 -0.18
CA ALA A 88 6.87 -5.41 1.18
C ALA A 88 8.29 -5.15 1.72
N LEU A 89 9.21 -6.11 1.53
CA LEU A 89 10.61 -5.96 1.91
C LEU A 89 11.29 -4.79 1.18
N ALA A 90 11.04 -4.64 -0.12
CA ALA A 90 11.59 -3.56 -0.93
C ALA A 90 11.10 -2.19 -0.45
N LEU A 91 9.79 -2.04 -0.24
CA LEU A 91 9.17 -0.81 0.26
C LEU A 91 9.74 -0.39 1.62
N VAL A 92 9.83 -1.34 2.55
CA VAL A 92 10.40 -1.08 3.87
C VAL A 92 11.85 -0.63 3.76
N ARG A 93 12.68 -1.29 2.94
CA ARG A 93 14.08 -0.89 2.72
C ARG A 93 14.20 0.47 2.06
N SER A 94 13.32 0.81 1.10
CA SER A 94 13.35 2.09 0.40
C SER A 94 12.70 3.24 1.17
N SER A 95 11.93 2.95 2.23
CA SER A 95 11.19 3.97 3.00
C SER A 95 12.07 5.01 3.70
N GLY A 96 13.38 4.78 3.79
CA GLY A 96 14.30 5.57 4.62
C GLY A 96 14.17 5.28 6.12
N GLN A 97 13.06 4.71 6.58
CA GLN A 97 12.79 4.42 7.99
C GLN A 97 13.47 3.14 8.49
N CYS A 98 13.84 2.23 7.58
CA CYS A 98 14.45 0.95 7.93
C CYS A 98 15.94 1.11 8.30
N ARG A 99 16.30 0.65 9.50
CA ARG A 99 17.67 0.53 9.98
C ARG A 99 18.22 -0.88 9.78
N LEU A 100 17.45 -1.90 10.16
CA LEU A 100 17.87 -3.29 10.11
C LEU A 100 16.70 -4.19 9.73
N ILE A 101 16.98 -5.20 8.90
CA ILE A 101 16.14 -6.39 8.74
C ILE A 101 17.08 -7.58 8.78
N LYS A 102 16.89 -8.49 9.74
CA LYS A 102 17.71 -9.69 9.92
C LYS A 102 16.80 -10.90 10.08
N GLU A 103 17.00 -11.89 9.23
CA GLU A 103 16.27 -13.16 9.26
C GLU A 103 17.23 -14.28 9.65
N TRP A 104 16.80 -15.20 10.51
CA TRP A 104 17.54 -16.41 10.83
C TRP A 104 16.58 -17.54 11.18
N VAL A 105 17.09 -18.78 11.16
CA VAL A 105 16.32 -19.96 11.57
C VAL A 105 17.11 -20.67 12.64
N GLN A 106 16.45 -20.97 13.75
CA GLN A 106 16.94 -21.76 14.87
C GLN A 106 16.38 -23.18 14.78
N GLY A 107 16.98 -24.12 15.50
CA GLY A 107 16.61 -25.54 15.49
C GLY A 107 17.54 -26.40 14.64
N GLU A 108 17.80 -27.61 15.11
CA GLU A 108 18.75 -28.54 14.50
C GLU A 108 18.10 -29.40 13.40
N GLY A 109 16.79 -29.63 13.48
CA GLY A 109 16.05 -30.51 12.59
C GLY A 109 14.74 -29.92 12.05
N PRO A 110 14.18 -30.48 10.96
CA PRO A 110 12.96 -30.00 10.31
C PRO A 110 11.74 -29.90 11.21
N ASP A 111 11.67 -30.70 12.28
CA ASP A 111 10.56 -30.69 13.23
C ASP A 111 10.68 -29.62 14.33
N ASP A 112 11.88 -29.09 14.55
CA ASP A 112 12.21 -28.11 15.61
C ASP A 112 12.57 -26.73 15.07
N TRP A 113 12.42 -26.50 13.75
CA TRP A 113 12.74 -25.21 13.17
C TRP A 113 11.87 -24.09 13.71
N THR A 114 12.51 -22.99 14.06
CA THR A 114 11.85 -21.71 14.37
C THR A 114 12.51 -20.62 13.55
N ALA A 115 11.76 -20.03 12.64
CA ALA A 115 12.23 -18.88 11.89
C ALA A 115 11.97 -17.60 12.68
N CYS A 116 12.94 -16.69 12.66
CA CYS A 116 12.86 -15.40 13.34
C CYS A 116 13.21 -14.29 12.35
N CYS A 117 12.52 -13.16 12.49
CA CYS A 117 12.82 -11.94 11.76
C CYS A 117 12.84 -10.78 12.76
N ALA A 118 13.98 -10.08 12.82
CA ALA A 118 14.14 -8.84 13.56
C ALA A 118 14.15 -7.66 12.58
N VAL A 119 13.33 -6.67 12.87
CA VAL A 119 13.26 -5.43 12.12
C VAL A 119 13.47 -4.25 13.05
N GLN A 120 14.16 -3.22 12.59
CA GLN A 120 14.45 -2.03 13.40
C GLN A 120 14.19 -0.78 12.59
N ARG A 121 13.42 0.14 13.17
CA ARG A 121 13.26 1.51 12.66
C ARG A 121 14.45 2.38 13.04
N ARG A 122 14.73 3.40 12.25
CA ARG A 122 15.73 4.42 12.60
C ARG A 122 15.32 5.25 13.81
N SER A 123 14.01 5.49 13.96
CA SER A 123 13.43 6.24 15.08
C SER A 123 13.40 5.45 16.39
N GLU A 124 13.61 4.13 16.35
CA GLU A 124 13.46 3.25 17.52
C GLU A 124 14.81 2.63 17.91
N PRO A 125 15.17 2.66 19.20
CA PRO A 125 16.43 2.11 19.66
C PRO A 125 16.44 0.57 19.64
N GLU A 126 15.30 -0.06 19.84
CA GLU A 126 15.17 -1.52 19.94
C GLU A 126 14.66 -2.14 18.65
N ALA A 127 15.11 -3.37 18.37
CA ALA A 127 14.62 -4.14 17.23
C ALA A 127 13.39 -4.97 17.62
N LEU A 128 12.32 -4.84 16.84
CA LEU A 128 11.15 -5.69 16.96
C LEU A 128 11.44 -7.07 16.36
N THR A 129 11.28 -8.13 17.15
CA THR A 129 11.45 -9.50 16.67
C THR A 129 10.12 -10.24 16.64
N ARG A 130 9.89 -10.97 15.54
CA ARG A 130 8.81 -11.94 15.40
C ARG A 130 9.36 -13.28 14.97
N GLN A 131 8.64 -14.33 15.35
CA GLN A 131 9.03 -15.70 15.07
C GLN A 131 7.84 -16.54 14.61
N PHE A 132 8.14 -17.61 13.89
CA PHE A 132 7.18 -18.61 13.48
C PHE A 132 7.83 -19.98 13.47
N SER A 133 7.31 -20.89 14.28
CA SER A 133 7.84 -22.23 14.49
C SER A 133 7.10 -23.29 13.67
N VAL A 134 7.70 -24.47 13.58
CA VAL A 134 7.03 -25.67 13.05
C VAL A 134 5.77 -26.01 13.86
N ALA A 135 5.79 -25.80 15.17
CA ALA A 135 4.62 -26.01 16.03
C ALA A 135 3.48 -25.06 15.63
N ASP A 136 3.78 -23.79 15.39
CA ASP A 136 2.81 -22.81 14.90
C ASP A 136 2.27 -23.19 13.52
N ALA A 137 3.15 -23.65 12.61
CA ALA A 137 2.76 -24.11 11.28
C ALA A 137 1.84 -25.34 11.31
N LYS A 138 2.11 -26.30 12.22
CA LYS A 138 1.27 -27.47 12.47
C LYS A 138 -0.09 -27.05 13.04
N GLN A 139 -0.11 -26.15 14.01
CA GLN A 139 -1.33 -25.60 14.61
C GLN A 139 -2.18 -24.82 13.59
N ALA A 140 -1.54 -24.08 12.68
CA ALA A 140 -2.19 -23.35 11.61
C ALA A 140 -2.65 -24.25 10.44
N GLY A 141 -2.37 -25.56 10.49
CA GLY A 141 -2.76 -26.52 9.44
C GLY A 141 -1.95 -26.43 8.15
N LEU A 142 -0.80 -25.76 8.18
CA LEU A 142 0.04 -25.46 7.01
C LEU A 142 1.08 -26.55 6.76
N TRP A 143 1.55 -27.17 7.84
CA TRP A 143 2.62 -28.15 7.78
C TRP A 143 2.16 -29.41 7.04
N GLY A 144 2.93 -29.82 6.02
CA GLY A 144 2.63 -31.01 5.22
C GLY A 144 1.54 -30.82 4.17
N GLN A 145 0.96 -29.62 4.02
CA GLN A 145 0.04 -29.34 2.90
C GLN A 145 0.77 -29.46 1.56
N PRO A 146 0.11 -30.00 0.52
CA PRO A 146 0.71 -30.09 -0.80
C PRO A 146 1.01 -28.70 -1.34
N GLY A 147 2.27 -28.44 -1.72
CA GLY A 147 2.67 -27.15 -2.29
C GLY A 147 3.94 -26.60 -1.65
N PRO A 148 4.08 -25.26 -1.53
CA PRO A 148 5.29 -24.63 -1.02
C PRO A 148 5.69 -25.10 0.40
N TRP A 149 4.71 -25.46 1.24
CA TRP A 149 4.96 -25.96 2.59
C TRP A 149 5.56 -27.36 2.63
N SER A 150 5.27 -28.23 1.66
CA SER A 150 5.91 -29.55 1.58
C SER A 150 7.25 -29.50 0.83
N GLY A 151 7.35 -28.69 -0.23
CA GLY A 151 8.57 -28.57 -1.03
C GLY A 151 9.66 -27.70 -0.38
N TYR A 152 9.27 -26.61 0.28
CA TYR A 152 10.19 -25.61 0.84
C TYR A 152 9.80 -25.14 2.26
N PRO A 153 9.57 -26.06 3.23
CA PRO A 153 9.05 -25.73 4.56
C PRO A 153 9.87 -24.68 5.31
N ARG A 154 11.21 -24.80 5.27
CA ARG A 154 12.11 -23.84 5.93
C ARG A 154 11.94 -22.41 5.40
N ARG A 155 11.73 -22.28 4.09
CA ARG A 155 11.52 -20.97 3.44
C ARG A 155 10.15 -20.41 3.82
N MET A 156 9.13 -21.24 3.90
CA MET A 156 7.78 -20.81 4.31
C MET A 156 7.76 -20.30 5.76
N LEU A 157 8.47 -20.96 6.68
CA LEU A 157 8.66 -20.46 8.04
C LEU A 157 9.30 -19.06 8.05
N GLN A 158 10.37 -18.86 7.28
CA GLN A 158 11.04 -17.56 7.15
C GLN A 158 10.09 -16.48 6.62
N MET A 159 9.33 -16.79 5.56
CA MET A 159 8.36 -15.87 4.98
C MET A 159 7.28 -15.48 5.98
N ARG A 160 6.80 -16.42 6.81
CA ARG A 160 5.83 -16.14 7.88
C ARG A 160 6.40 -15.24 8.98
N ALA A 161 7.58 -15.56 9.52
CA ALA A 161 8.24 -14.73 10.52
C ALA A 161 8.50 -13.30 10.01
N ARG A 162 8.92 -13.18 8.74
CA ARG A 162 9.11 -11.90 8.05
C ARG A 162 7.81 -11.12 7.90
N ALA A 163 6.71 -11.77 7.48
CA ALA A 163 5.42 -11.10 7.33
C ALA A 163 4.96 -10.43 8.62
N PHE A 164 5.05 -11.16 9.74
CA PHE A 164 4.70 -10.63 11.06
C PHE A 164 5.60 -9.46 11.47
N ALA A 165 6.91 -9.59 11.28
CA ALA A 165 7.84 -8.53 11.65
C ALA A 165 7.62 -7.25 10.81
N LEU A 166 7.46 -7.38 9.49
CA LEU A 166 7.24 -6.23 8.60
C LEU A 166 5.90 -5.55 8.85
N ARG A 167 4.83 -6.31 9.11
CA ARG A 167 3.51 -5.73 9.37
C ARG A 167 3.43 -5.04 10.72
N ASP A 168 4.01 -5.62 11.75
CA ASP A 168 4.00 -5.01 13.07
C ASP A 168 4.97 -3.80 13.15
N GLY A 169 6.14 -3.93 12.51
CA GLY A 169 7.17 -2.89 12.55
C GLY A 169 7.02 -1.80 11.48
N PHE A 170 6.28 -2.05 10.38
CA PHE A 170 6.17 -1.13 9.25
C PHE A 170 4.75 -1.04 8.67
N ALA A 171 3.74 -1.04 9.55
CA ALA A 171 2.32 -0.93 9.19
C ALA A 171 1.99 0.33 8.37
N ASP A 172 2.59 1.47 8.72
CA ASP A 172 2.50 2.77 8.02
C ASP A 172 3.06 2.71 6.60
N VAL A 173 4.22 2.06 6.40
CA VAL A 173 4.83 1.90 5.07
C VAL A 173 4.02 0.95 4.19
N LEU A 174 3.46 -0.11 4.78
CA LEU A 174 2.69 -1.11 4.06
C LEU A 174 1.20 -0.74 3.88
N GLY A 175 0.74 0.38 4.45
CA GLY A 175 -0.67 0.81 4.35
C GLY A 175 -1.65 -0.22 4.90
N GLY A 176 -1.25 -1.02 5.89
CA GLY A 176 -2.07 -2.10 6.45
C GLY A 176 -2.29 -3.32 5.52
N LEU A 177 -1.61 -3.39 4.37
CA LEU A 177 -1.70 -4.54 3.49
C LEU A 177 -1.12 -5.79 4.16
N TYR A 178 -1.83 -6.90 3.98
CA TYR A 178 -1.33 -8.21 4.37
C TYR A 178 -0.36 -8.75 3.33
N LEU A 179 0.57 -9.60 3.75
CA LEU A 179 1.43 -10.28 2.78
C LEU A 179 0.66 -11.43 2.10
N ARG A 180 0.84 -11.59 0.79
CA ARG A 180 0.19 -12.60 -0.03
C ARG A 180 0.40 -14.01 0.53
N GLU A 181 1.63 -14.29 0.94
CA GLU A 181 2.05 -15.58 1.49
C GLU A 181 1.28 -15.93 2.75
N GLU A 182 0.67 -14.95 3.44
CA GLU A 182 -0.19 -15.24 4.58
C GLU A 182 -1.55 -15.85 4.20
N PHE A 183 -1.96 -15.68 2.94
CA PHE A 183 -3.26 -16.10 2.39
C PHE A 183 -3.15 -17.27 1.41
N GLU A 184 -1.99 -17.54 0.83
CA GLU A 184 -1.76 -18.75 0.00
C GLU A 184 -2.05 -20.03 0.78
N ASP A 185 -1.84 -19.93 2.08
CA ASP A 185 -2.11 -20.91 3.12
C ASP A 185 -3.59 -21.29 3.29
N ARG A 186 -4.52 -20.51 2.71
CA ARG A 186 -5.97 -20.79 2.74
C ARG A 186 -6.48 -21.48 1.47
N ALA A 187 -5.66 -21.57 0.42
CA ALA A 187 -6.14 -21.95 -0.91
C ALA A 187 -6.66 -23.40 -1.01
N ASP A 188 -6.29 -24.29 -0.09
CA ASP A 188 -6.83 -25.67 -0.04
C ASP A 188 -8.10 -25.82 0.84
N LEU A 189 -8.50 -24.78 1.57
CA LEU A 189 -9.74 -24.76 2.38
C LEU A 189 -10.84 -23.89 1.77
N GLY A 190 -10.51 -23.09 0.76
CA GLY A 190 -11.34 -22.00 0.24
C GLY A 190 -12.55 -22.43 -0.58
N ASP A 191 -12.45 -23.48 -1.39
CA ASP A 191 -13.53 -23.85 -2.31
C ASP A 191 -14.78 -24.33 -1.57
N ALA A 192 -14.61 -25.01 -0.43
CA ALA A 192 -15.71 -25.55 0.34
C ALA A 192 -16.36 -24.53 1.30
N GLN A 193 -15.62 -23.53 1.78
CA GLN A 193 -16.11 -22.59 2.79
C GLN A 193 -16.67 -21.29 2.18
N THR A 194 -16.08 -20.82 1.07
CA THR A 194 -16.62 -19.71 0.28
C THR A 194 -17.92 -20.09 -0.41
N ALA A 195 -18.03 -21.34 -0.93
CA ALA A 195 -19.28 -21.87 -1.46
C ALA A 195 -20.38 -21.98 -0.37
N ARG A 196 -20.01 -22.39 0.85
CA ARG A 196 -20.95 -22.45 1.99
C ARG A 196 -21.42 -21.07 2.42
N HIS A 197 -20.56 -20.07 2.50
CA HIS A 197 -20.95 -18.71 2.87
C HIS A 197 -21.83 -18.07 1.78
N ALA A 198 -21.55 -18.34 0.50
CA ALA A 198 -22.41 -17.92 -0.60
C ALA A 198 -23.77 -18.62 -0.58
N GLN A 199 -23.82 -19.94 -0.33
CA GLN A 199 -25.07 -20.68 -0.16
C GLN A 199 -25.87 -20.21 1.06
N GLN A 200 -25.21 -19.94 2.18
CA GLN A 200 -25.86 -19.48 3.40
C GLN A 200 -26.41 -18.06 3.24
N ALA A 201 -25.72 -17.18 2.50
CA ALA A 201 -26.24 -15.86 2.14
C ALA A 201 -27.46 -15.94 1.20
N LEU A 202 -27.48 -16.90 0.25
CA LEU A 202 -28.62 -17.17 -0.63
C LEU A 202 -29.82 -17.79 0.10
N GLU A 203 -29.58 -18.68 1.06
CA GLU A 203 -30.63 -19.31 1.88
C GLU A 203 -31.28 -18.33 2.86
N LEU A 204 -30.50 -17.39 3.42
CA LEU A 204 -31.03 -16.33 4.28
C LEU A 204 -31.96 -15.40 3.51
N ASP A 205 -31.60 -15.00 2.28
CA ASP A 205 -32.43 -14.17 1.39
C ASP A 205 -33.73 -14.88 0.94
N ALA A 206 -33.67 -16.20 0.72
CA ALA A 206 -34.84 -17.01 0.37
C ALA A 206 -35.82 -17.20 1.55
N SER A 207 -35.32 -17.19 2.79
CA SER A 207 -36.11 -17.41 4.00
C SER A 207 -36.94 -16.18 4.43
N GLU A 208 -36.53 -14.97 4.05
CA GLU A 208 -37.26 -13.74 4.39
C GLU A 208 -38.55 -13.54 3.56
N HIS A 209 -38.80 -14.35 2.53
CA HIS A 209 -39.95 -14.21 1.62
C HIS A 209 -41.07 -15.26 1.81
N HIS A 210 -40.97 -16.15 2.81
CA HIS A 210 -42.02 -17.13 3.09
C HIS A 210 -42.57 -16.99 4.51
N SER A 211 -43.51 -16.05 4.70
CA SER A 211 -44.39 -16.08 5.86
C SER A 211 -45.63 -16.91 5.52
N PRO A 212 -45.86 -18.09 6.11
CA PRO A 212 -47.01 -18.91 5.78
C PRO A 212 -48.28 -18.35 6.44
N VAL A 213 -49.27 -18.01 5.63
CA VAL A 213 -50.64 -17.74 6.10
C VAL A 213 -51.29 -19.07 6.48
N GLN A 214 -51.74 -19.21 7.72
CA GLN A 214 -52.41 -20.43 8.19
C GLN A 214 -53.83 -20.58 7.59
N PRO A 215 -54.29 -21.82 7.30
CA PRO A 215 -55.57 -22.03 6.66
C PRO A 215 -56.71 -22.10 7.68
N PHE A 216 -57.79 -21.36 7.43
CA PHE A 216 -59.08 -21.63 8.05
C PHE A 216 -59.84 -22.68 7.23
N ALA A 217 -60.37 -23.69 7.93
CA ALA A 217 -61.10 -24.80 7.35
C ALA A 217 -62.58 -24.46 7.09
N SER A 218 -63.14 -24.96 5.98
CA SER A 218 -64.52 -25.50 5.91
C SER A 218 -64.86 -26.04 4.52
N GLY A 219 -65.41 -27.27 4.48
CA GLY A 219 -66.65 -27.62 3.76
C GLY A 219 -66.65 -27.78 2.23
N SER A 220 -67.05 -28.97 1.79
CA SER A 220 -67.50 -29.41 0.44
C SER A 220 -68.51 -28.45 -0.24
N THR A 221 -68.80 -28.44 -1.55
CA THR A 221 -68.97 -29.48 -2.60
C THR A 221 -68.86 -28.84 -4.01
N ASP A 222 -68.75 -29.72 -5.01
CA ASP A 222 -69.18 -29.57 -6.41
C ASP A 222 -68.38 -28.72 -7.41
N GLY A 223 -67.95 -29.40 -8.48
CA GLY A 223 -68.48 -29.09 -9.80
C GLY A 223 -67.81 -28.00 -10.62
N ARG A 224 -66.74 -28.43 -11.33
CA ARG A 224 -66.19 -27.86 -12.59
C ARG A 224 -65.31 -26.60 -12.48
N PRO A 225 -64.06 -26.62 -13.00
CA PRO A 225 -63.20 -25.44 -12.97
C PRO A 225 -63.63 -24.39 -14.02
N PRO A 226 -63.77 -23.11 -13.66
CA PRO A 226 -63.96 -22.02 -14.62
C PRO A 226 -62.62 -21.62 -15.27
N LEU A 227 -62.69 -21.21 -16.54
CA LEU A 227 -61.56 -20.68 -17.32
C LEU A 227 -61.03 -19.36 -16.70
N PRO A 228 -59.72 -19.08 -16.78
CA PRO A 228 -59.16 -17.84 -16.26
C PRO A 228 -59.56 -16.64 -17.16
N PRO A 229 -59.89 -15.48 -16.59
CA PRO A 229 -60.10 -14.26 -17.37
C PRO A 229 -58.77 -13.70 -17.91
N GLU A 230 -58.82 -13.13 -19.12
CA GLU A 230 -57.69 -12.46 -19.77
C GLU A 230 -57.14 -11.31 -18.90
N ARG A 231 -55.80 -11.25 -18.80
CA ARG A 231 -55.11 -10.19 -18.06
C ARG A 231 -55.09 -8.89 -18.88
N PRO A 232 -55.45 -7.73 -18.31
CA PRO A 232 -55.26 -6.46 -19.00
C PRO A 232 -53.76 -6.12 -19.12
N ARG A 233 -53.32 -5.71 -20.31
CA ARG A 233 -52.00 -5.11 -20.52
C ARG A 233 -51.96 -3.68 -19.97
N ARG A 234 -51.21 -3.44 -18.89
CA ARG A 234 -50.69 -2.13 -18.42
C ARG A 234 -49.46 -2.39 -17.56
N ALA A 235 -48.44 -1.54 -17.42
CA ALA A 235 -47.85 -0.45 -18.19
C ALA A 235 -46.43 -0.30 -17.60
N ARG A 236 -45.41 0.07 -18.39
CA ARG A 236 -44.05 0.33 -17.86
C ARG A 236 -44.11 1.47 -16.84
N GLY A 237 -43.83 1.18 -15.57
CA GLY A 237 -43.71 2.15 -14.47
C GLY A 237 -42.49 1.83 -13.62
N GLY A 238 -41.64 2.83 -13.39
CA GLY A 238 -40.29 2.70 -12.84
C GLY A 238 -40.22 2.34 -11.36
N TRP A 239 -39.01 1.93 -10.96
CA TRP A 239 -38.65 1.57 -9.60
C TRP A 239 -38.83 2.76 -8.64
N THR A 240 -39.78 2.66 -7.72
CA THR A 240 -39.84 3.52 -6.53
C THR A 240 -39.01 2.87 -5.43
N ARG A 241 -38.03 3.61 -4.90
CA ARG A 241 -37.18 3.19 -3.78
C ARG A 241 -38.04 3.02 -2.52
N LEU A 242 -38.08 1.81 -1.97
CA LEU A 242 -38.51 1.59 -0.58
C LEU A 242 -37.51 2.27 0.36
N ARG A 243 -37.97 3.29 1.10
CA ARG A 243 -37.24 3.87 2.24
C ARG A 243 -37.40 2.97 3.46
N ALA A 244 -36.30 2.62 4.10
CA ALA A 244 -36.31 1.96 5.41
C ALA A 244 -36.94 2.86 6.51
N PRO A 245 -37.63 2.29 7.51
CA PRO A 245 -38.26 3.04 8.60
C PRO A 245 -37.23 3.73 9.51
N ARG A 246 -37.59 4.94 9.96
CA ARG A 246 -36.69 5.95 10.58
C ARG A 246 -36.17 5.63 11.99
N GLU A 247 -36.55 4.54 12.62
CA GLU A 247 -36.24 4.30 14.04
C GLU A 247 -35.05 3.34 14.28
N ALA A 248 -34.54 2.64 13.26
CA ALA A 248 -33.42 1.71 13.39
C ALA A 248 -32.02 2.35 13.27
N ILE A 249 -31.90 3.68 13.17
CA ILE A 249 -30.63 4.40 13.06
C ILE A 249 -30.35 5.13 14.38
N ARG A 250 -30.11 4.39 15.46
CA ARG A 250 -29.55 4.94 16.70
C ARG A 250 -28.55 3.96 17.29
N LEU A 251 -27.36 3.93 16.68
CA LEU A 251 -26.04 3.66 17.26
C LEU A 251 -25.03 3.70 16.10
N ARG A 252 -24.99 4.83 15.39
CA ARG A 252 -23.94 5.13 14.43
C ARG A 252 -23.15 6.27 15.05
N ALA A 253 -21.83 6.09 15.21
CA ALA A 253 -20.94 7.16 15.59
C ALA A 253 -21.24 8.42 14.75
N PRO A 254 -21.16 9.63 15.32
CA PRO A 254 -21.42 10.84 14.55
C PRO A 254 -20.52 10.85 13.31
N PRO A 255 -21.06 11.17 12.13
CA PRO A 255 -20.23 11.31 10.94
C PRO A 255 -19.14 12.37 11.23
N PRO A 256 -17.90 12.17 10.74
CA PRO A 256 -16.90 13.22 10.82
C PRO A 256 -17.48 14.50 10.18
N PRO A 257 -17.19 15.69 10.74
CA PRO A 257 -17.80 16.92 10.28
C PRO A 257 -17.56 17.09 8.78
N LEU A 258 -18.63 17.38 8.04
CA LEU A 258 -18.58 17.68 6.62
C LEU A 258 -17.63 18.87 6.42
N PHE A 259 -16.61 18.70 5.57
CA PHE A 259 -15.62 19.72 5.22
C PHE A 259 -16.22 21.02 4.61
N GLU A 260 -17.52 21.02 4.33
CA GLU A 260 -18.29 22.19 3.87
C GLU A 260 -18.90 23.04 5.01
N ALA A 261 -18.92 22.56 6.26
CA ALA A 261 -19.54 23.26 7.38
C ALA A 261 -18.56 24.11 8.22
N LEU A 262 -17.30 24.17 7.80
CA LEU A 262 -16.29 25.04 8.40
C LEU A 262 -16.26 26.34 7.59
N GLY A 263 -16.70 27.44 8.21
CA GLY A 263 -16.65 28.78 7.61
C GLY A 263 -15.24 29.12 7.12
N GLU A 264 -15.12 30.12 6.24
CA GLU A 264 -13.86 30.45 5.55
C GLU A 264 -12.65 30.58 6.50
N GLU A 265 -12.87 31.07 7.74
CA GLU A 265 -11.86 31.14 8.81
C GLU A 265 -11.24 29.78 9.22
N ALA A 266 -12.00 28.69 9.10
CA ALA A 266 -11.53 27.34 9.42
C ALA A 266 -10.90 26.61 8.21
N ARG A 267 -11.08 27.14 6.98
CA ARG A 267 -10.30 26.71 5.81
C ARG A 267 -8.93 27.36 5.75
N GLU A 268 -8.82 28.60 6.24
CA GLU A 268 -7.55 29.32 6.34
C GLU A 268 -6.62 28.71 7.41
N SER A 269 -7.18 28.15 8.49
CA SER A 269 -6.40 27.43 9.52
C SER A 269 -6.00 25.99 9.15
N ALA A 270 -6.58 25.42 8.09
CA ALA A 270 -6.27 24.07 7.60
C ALA A 270 -5.15 24.05 6.53
N GLN A 271 -4.68 25.21 6.08
CA GLN A 271 -3.46 25.34 5.28
C GLN A 271 -2.28 25.60 6.23
N SER A 272 -1.48 24.55 6.43
CA SER A 272 -0.09 24.60 6.91
C SER A 272 0.22 25.41 8.17
N VAL A 273 0.41 24.71 9.29
CA VAL A 273 1.59 24.98 10.11
C VAL A 273 2.16 23.62 10.52
N GLU A 274 2.95 23.00 9.63
CA GLU A 274 4.07 22.20 10.17
C GLU A 274 4.84 23.14 11.10
N PRO A 275 5.14 22.74 12.34
CA PRO A 275 5.93 23.59 13.23
C PRO A 275 7.21 23.99 12.48
N PRO A 276 7.62 25.27 12.53
CA PRO A 276 8.83 25.71 11.84
C PRO A 276 9.97 24.79 12.26
N LEU A 277 10.70 24.28 11.27
CA LEU A 277 11.83 23.38 11.51
C LEU A 277 12.74 23.99 12.59
N PRO A 278 13.22 23.20 13.55
CA PRO A 278 14.16 23.72 14.53
C PRO A 278 15.37 24.29 13.81
N ASP A 279 15.92 25.38 14.33
CA ASP A 279 17.02 26.12 13.70
C ASP A 279 18.17 25.23 13.23
N GLU A 280 18.54 24.22 14.02
CA GLU A 280 19.59 23.25 13.69
C GLU A 280 19.27 22.42 12.43
N ALA A 281 18.01 22.06 12.22
CA ALA A 281 17.58 21.32 11.03
C ALA A 281 17.64 22.20 9.77
N VAL A 282 17.33 23.50 9.89
CA VAL A 282 17.46 24.44 8.77
C VAL A 282 18.93 24.65 8.40
N VAL A 283 19.82 24.76 9.40
CA VAL A 283 21.27 24.88 9.18
C VAL A 283 21.83 23.60 8.55
N GLN A 284 21.39 22.41 8.99
CA GLN A 284 21.82 21.15 8.39
C GLN A 284 21.36 21.00 6.94
N LEU A 285 20.10 21.35 6.65
CA LEU A 285 19.58 21.32 5.29
C LEU A 285 20.35 22.28 4.37
N TYR A 286 20.76 23.43 4.90
CA TYR A 286 21.61 24.39 4.18
C TYR A 286 23.02 23.84 3.93
N ASP A 287 23.64 23.14 4.89
CA ASP A 287 24.94 22.47 4.72
C ASP A 287 24.87 21.38 3.64
N ASP A 288 23.83 20.53 3.69
CA ASP A 288 23.62 19.45 2.73
C ASP A 288 23.40 19.99 1.29
N ALA A 289 22.64 21.09 1.15
CA ALA A 289 22.42 21.74 -0.13
C ALA A 289 23.72 22.34 -0.70
N LEU A 290 24.49 23.04 0.13
CA LEU A 290 25.77 23.63 -0.27
C LEU A 290 26.85 22.58 -0.59
N ALA A 291 26.80 21.39 0.02
CA ALA A 291 27.69 20.28 -0.29
C ALA A 291 27.54 19.79 -1.74
N CYS A 292 26.36 19.95 -2.33
CA CYS A 292 26.08 19.56 -3.71
C CYS A 292 26.61 20.55 -4.75
N ALA A 293 26.93 21.79 -4.36
CA ALA A 293 27.46 22.79 -5.29
C ALA A 293 28.89 22.44 -5.74
N ALA A 294 29.13 22.49 -7.06
CA ALA A 294 30.42 22.17 -7.67
C ALA A 294 31.21 23.41 -8.13
N ASP A 295 30.53 24.54 -8.27
CA ASP A 295 31.03 25.80 -8.85
C ASP A 295 30.35 27.00 -8.18
N ALA A 296 30.91 28.19 -8.40
CA ALA A 296 30.41 29.42 -7.80
C ALA A 296 28.97 29.80 -8.20
N SER A 297 28.49 29.40 -9.40
CA SER A 297 27.12 29.69 -9.86
C SER A 297 26.11 28.86 -9.06
N THR A 298 26.34 27.56 -8.95
CA THR A 298 25.46 26.67 -8.16
C THR A 298 25.42 27.08 -6.68
N LEU A 299 26.53 27.59 -6.14
CA LEU A 299 26.60 28.13 -4.78
C LEU A 299 25.66 29.33 -4.57
N ALA A 300 25.62 30.26 -5.53
CA ALA A 300 24.78 31.45 -5.47
C ALA A 300 23.29 31.12 -5.58
N GLU A 301 22.92 30.14 -6.42
CA GLU A 301 21.53 29.66 -6.55
C GLU A 301 21.00 29.08 -5.23
N VAL A 302 21.80 28.25 -4.55
CA VAL A 302 21.44 27.68 -3.24
C VAL A 302 21.30 28.77 -2.18
N GLU A 303 22.16 29.79 -2.18
CA GLU A 303 22.06 30.92 -1.25
C GLU A 303 20.78 31.76 -1.46
N GLU A 304 20.39 31.98 -2.72
CA GLU A 304 19.17 32.70 -3.05
C GLU A 304 17.93 31.93 -2.58
N GLU A 305 17.87 30.62 -2.85
CA GLU A 305 16.77 29.75 -2.43
C GLU A 305 16.60 29.72 -0.89
N PHE A 306 17.72 29.69 -0.16
CA PHE A 306 17.70 29.60 1.31
C PHE A 306 17.58 30.96 2.02
N SER A 307 17.68 32.08 1.31
CA SER A 307 17.66 33.43 1.89
C SER A 307 16.44 33.69 2.80
N ALA A 308 15.25 33.29 2.35
CA ALA A 308 14.00 33.44 3.11
C ALA A 308 13.97 32.53 4.35
N ARG A 309 14.54 31.32 4.27
CA ARG A 309 14.57 30.34 5.37
C ARG A 309 15.59 30.73 6.44
N LEU A 310 16.75 31.26 6.03
CA LEU A 310 17.78 31.75 6.94
C LEU A 310 17.32 33.02 7.68
N GLY A 311 16.51 33.87 7.03
CA GLY A 311 16.00 35.11 7.64
C GLY A 311 15.14 34.92 8.90
N GLY A 312 14.61 33.72 9.13
CA GLY A 312 13.80 33.40 10.31
C GLY A 312 14.58 32.80 11.50
N LEU A 313 15.89 32.59 11.37
CA LEU A 313 16.70 31.87 12.36
C LEU A 313 17.14 32.75 13.54
N SER A 314 17.43 32.10 14.67
CA SER A 314 18.10 32.75 15.81
C SER A 314 19.50 33.25 15.43
N ARG A 315 20.04 34.19 16.23
CA ARG A 315 21.39 34.74 16.01
C ARG A 315 22.48 33.66 16.04
N GLU A 316 22.33 32.65 16.89
CA GLU A 316 23.27 31.54 17.00
C GLU A 316 23.24 30.66 15.74
N ALA A 317 22.05 30.35 15.24
CA ALA A 317 21.86 29.58 14.04
C ALA A 317 22.29 30.33 12.76
N LEU A 318 22.08 31.64 12.70
CA LEU A 318 22.62 32.49 11.63
C LEU A 318 24.16 32.49 11.63
N ALA A 319 24.80 32.51 12.80
CA ALA A 319 26.25 32.40 12.89
C ALA A 319 26.76 31.02 12.43
N ALA A 320 26.05 29.95 12.80
CA ALA A 320 26.34 28.59 12.33
C ALA A 320 26.19 28.47 10.81
N ALA A 321 25.11 28.99 10.23
CA ALA A 321 24.89 29.05 8.78
C ALA A 321 25.97 29.87 8.06
N GLY A 322 26.40 31.00 8.65
CA GLY A 322 27.52 31.78 8.14
C GLY A 322 28.82 30.98 8.05
N GLY A 323 29.13 30.21 9.10
CA GLY A 323 30.28 29.30 9.10
C GLY A 323 30.17 28.18 8.07
N VAL A 324 28.97 27.61 7.87
CA VAL A 324 28.70 26.62 6.81
C VAL A 324 28.97 27.21 5.43
N ARG A 325 28.45 28.42 5.18
CA ARG A 325 28.63 29.13 3.92
C ARG A 325 30.10 29.36 3.60
N GLU A 326 30.87 29.89 4.55
CA GLU A 326 32.30 30.18 4.36
C GLU A 326 33.11 28.92 4.03
N ARG A 327 32.85 27.80 4.72
CA ARG A 327 33.50 26.51 4.44
C ARG A 327 33.27 26.04 3.01
N HIS A 328 32.03 26.13 2.51
CA HIS A 328 31.69 25.67 1.16
C HIS A 328 32.20 26.61 0.07
N HIS A 329 32.19 27.92 0.30
CA HIS A 329 32.86 28.89 -0.59
C HIS A 329 34.36 28.61 -0.71
N GLU A 330 35.04 28.31 0.40
CA GLU A 330 36.46 27.96 0.36
C GLU A 330 36.70 26.64 -0.38
N ARG A 331 35.84 25.63 -0.15
CA ARG A 331 35.87 24.35 -0.87
C ARG A 331 35.78 24.55 -2.37
N VAL A 332 34.80 25.32 -2.85
CA VAL A 332 34.58 25.55 -4.27
C VAL A 332 35.72 26.38 -4.89
N ARG A 333 36.23 27.42 -4.20
CA ARG A 333 37.41 28.16 -4.67
C ARG A 333 38.64 27.26 -4.85
N ARG A 334 38.84 26.27 -3.97
CA ARG A 334 39.95 25.30 -4.11
C ARG A 334 39.74 24.36 -5.31
N LEU A 335 38.49 23.97 -5.60
CA LEU A 335 38.17 23.16 -6.77
C LEU A 335 38.42 23.93 -8.07
N GLU A 336 38.02 25.21 -8.13
CA GLU A 336 38.21 26.07 -9.29
C GLU A 336 39.69 26.45 -9.52
N ALA A 337 40.49 26.57 -8.46
CA ALA A 337 41.93 26.86 -8.56
C ALA A 337 42.79 25.63 -8.92
N GLY A 338 42.23 24.42 -8.83
CA GLY A 338 42.93 23.15 -9.02
C GLY A 338 42.56 22.37 -10.28
N GLY A 339 41.62 22.88 -11.08
CA GLY A 339 41.23 22.33 -12.40
C GLY A 339 41.88 23.09 -13.55
#